data_AF-X0YJ85-F1
#
_entry.id   AF-X0YJ85-F1
#
_cell.length_a   1.000
_cell.length_b   1.000
_cell.length_c   1.000
_cell.angle_alpha   90.00
_cell.angle_beta   90.00
_cell.angle_gamma   90.00
#
_symmetry.space_group_name_H-M   'P 1'
#
loop_
_entity.id
_entity.type
_entity.pdbx_description
1 polymer ?
#
loop_
_entity_poly.entity_id
_entity_poly.type
_entity_poly.pdbx_seq_one_letter_code
_entity_poly.pdbx_strand_id
1 'polypeptide(L)'
;MTRAMTLDDQEAVLDRKKRVLRRWALAVGVLAALSLFGLGGMILDRVLKGTPDGGLEINYNKVDKKLAWLGSEILDINETISRELGLISTDGVLVNSVTPGSPADQAGLERGDAILAVNGTKISDSFQIQGEILNLAPGDVAKLLVDKGDGGKRNVYVEMGV
;
A
#
# COMPACT_ATOMS: atom_id res chain seq x y z
N MET A 1 54.79 -8.54 0.07
CA MET A 1 54.89 -9.22 -1.24
C MET A 1 53.53 -9.81 -1.57
N THR A 2 52.84 -9.24 -2.55
CA THR A 2 51.45 -9.57 -2.94
C THR A 2 51.45 -10.87 -3.74
N ARG A 3 50.66 -11.86 -3.31
CA ARG A 3 50.49 -13.16 -3.99
C ARG A 3 49.86 -12.92 -5.38
N ALA A 4 50.58 -13.31 -6.43
CA ALA A 4 50.06 -13.25 -7.79
C ALA A 4 48.91 -14.26 -7.94
N MET A 5 47.80 -13.79 -8.52
CA MET A 5 46.59 -14.55 -8.78
C MET A 5 46.88 -15.63 -9.84
N THR A 6 46.52 -16.89 -9.56
CA THR A 6 46.86 -18.03 -10.43
C THR A 6 45.92 -18.08 -11.65
N LEU A 7 46.31 -18.80 -12.71
CA LEU A 7 45.48 -18.93 -13.91
C LEU A 7 44.09 -19.55 -13.62
N ASP A 8 44.02 -20.49 -12.67
CA ASP A 8 42.74 -21.09 -12.22
C ASP A 8 41.80 -20.04 -11.60
N ASP A 9 42.36 -19.07 -10.86
CA ASP A 9 41.59 -17.97 -10.29
C ASP A 9 41.06 -17.04 -11.38
N GLN A 10 41.79 -16.86 -12.49
CA GLN A 10 41.37 -16.04 -13.63
C GLN A 10 40.26 -16.71 -14.45
N GLU A 11 40.33 -18.02 -14.68
CA GLU A 11 39.27 -18.76 -15.39
C GLU A 11 37.95 -18.78 -14.60
N ALA A 12 38.01 -18.92 -13.28
CA ALA A 12 36.83 -18.86 -12.41
C ALA A 12 36.15 -17.47 -12.39
N VAL A 13 36.92 -16.40 -12.65
CA VAL A 13 36.39 -15.04 -12.80
C VAL A 13 35.74 -14.87 -14.17
N LEU A 14 36.34 -15.41 -15.22
CA LEU A 14 35.80 -15.33 -16.59
C LEU A 14 34.51 -16.12 -16.75
N ASP A 15 34.38 -17.29 -16.12
CA ASP A 15 33.16 -18.09 -16.17
C ASP A 15 31.98 -17.41 -15.45
N ARG A 16 32.25 -16.73 -14.33
CA ARG A 16 31.27 -15.86 -13.67
C ARG A 16 30.81 -14.72 -14.55
N LYS A 17 31.72 -14.07 -15.29
CA LYS A 17 31.36 -13.01 -16.25
C LYS A 17 30.51 -13.54 -17.41
N LYS A 18 30.81 -14.74 -17.93
CA LYS A 18 30.06 -15.35 -19.04
C LYS A 18 28.61 -15.70 -18.66
N ARG A 19 28.35 -16.13 -17.42
CA ARG A 19 26.98 -16.39 -16.93
C ARG A 19 26.12 -15.13 -16.81
N VAL A 20 26.73 -14.00 -16.44
CA VAL A 20 26.04 -12.71 -16.42
C VAL A 20 25.73 -12.27 -17.85
N LEU A 21 26.70 -12.32 -18.76
CA LEU A 21 26.52 -11.90 -20.15
C LEU A 21 25.43 -12.68 -20.90
N ARG A 22 25.29 -13.98 -20.64
CA ARG A 22 24.21 -14.81 -21.22
C ARG A 22 22.80 -14.37 -20.79
N ARG A 23 22.64 -13.81 -19.58
CA ARG A 23 21.36 -13.28 -19.08
C ARG A 23 21.02 -11.93 -19.71
N TRP A 24 22.02 -11.11 -20.02
CA TRP A 24 21.84 -9.83 -20.73
C TRP A 24 21.45 -10.02 -22.21
N ALA A 25 21.94 -11.07 -22.88
CA ALA A 25 21.62 -11.34 -24.28
C ALA A 25 20.11 -11.60 -24.54
N LEU A 26 19.40 -12.25 -23.60
CA LEU A 26 17.96 -12.48 -23.70
C LEU A 26 17.14 -11.18 -23.55
N ALA A 27 17.57 -10.27 -22.68
CA ALA A 27 16.91 -8.97 -22.48
C ALA A 27 17.06 -8.05 -23.71
N VAL A 28 18.24 -8.03 -24.33
CA VAL A 28 18.48 -7.25 -25.56
C VAL A 28 17.67 -7.83 -26.74
N GLY A 29 17.47 -9.14 -26.81
CA GLY A 29 16.65 -9.78 -27.84
C GLY A 29 15.16 -9.40 -27.79
N VAL A 30 14.60 -9.25 -26.58
CA VAL A 30 13.20 -8.82 -26.39
C VAL A 30 13.00 -7.34 -26.76
N LEU A 31 14.01 -6.50 -26.52
CA LEU A 31 13.99 -5.09 -26.91
C LEU A 31 14.06 -4.88 -28.43
N ALA A 32 14.77 -5.75 -29.17
CA ALA A 32 14.83 -5.68 -30.63
C ALA A 32 13.49 -6.06 -31.30
N ALA A 33 12.71 -6.98 -30.70
CA ALA A 33 11.45 -7.46 -31.26
C ALA A 33 10.30 -6.43 -31.19
N LEU A 34 10.34 -5.50 -30.23
CA LEU A 34 9.27 -4.52 -30.00
C LEU A 34 9.36 -3.26 -30.88
N SER A 35 10.45 -3.11 -31.65
CA SER A 35 10.66 -1.99 -32.57
C SER A 35 9.83 -2.08 -33.86
N LEU A 36 9.22 -3.24 -34.16
CA LEU A 36 8.50 -3.48 -35.42
C LEU A 36 7.01 -3.07 -35.41
N PHE A 37 6.45 -2.64 -34.28
CA PHE A 37 5.00 -2.44 -34.15
C PHE A 37 4.54 -1.01 -33.82
N GLY A 38 5.37 0.01 -34.06
CA GLY A 38 4.91 1.41 -34.13
C GLY A 38 4.32 2.02 -32.84
N LEU A 39 4.43 1.33 -31.70
CA LEU A 39 3.99 1.80 -30.37
C LEU A 39 5.18 2.21 -29.47
N GLY A 40 6.35 2.47 -30.07
CA GLY A 40 7.63 2.72 -29.39
C GLY A 40 7.69 3.94 -28.48
N GLY A 41 6.68 4.83 -28.50
CA GLY A 41 6.63 6.01 -27.64
C GLY A 41 6.00 5.79 -26.27
N MET A 42 5.11 4.80 -26.10
CA MET A 42 4.24 4.73 -24.90
C MET A 42 4.71 3.74 -23.83
N ILE A 43 5.53 2.76 -24.19
CA ILE A 43 6.16 1.85 -23.22
C ILE A 43 7.49 2.44 -22.70
N LEU A 44 8.19 3.23 -23.54
CA LEU A 44 9.52 3.72 -23.21
C LEU A 44 9.52 4.73 -22.05
N ASP A 45 8.52 5.61 -21.93
CA ASP A 45 8.45 6.54 -20.79
C ASP A 45 8.24 5.82 -19.44
N ARG A 46 7.43 4.75 -19.43
CA ARG A 46 7.22 3.95 -18.20
C ARG A 46 8.40 3.05 -17.86
N VAL A 47 9.13 2.56 -18.86
CA VAL A 47 10.32 1.72 -18.66
C VAL A 47 11.57 2.55 -18.35
N LEU A 48 11.72 3.76 -18.91
CA LEU A 48 12.85 4.65 -18.58
C LEU A 48 12.68 5.34 -17.22
N LYS A 49 11.44 5.58 -16.77
CA LYS A 49 11.17 6.05 -15.39
C LYS A 49 11.34 4.94 -14.35
N GLY A 50 11.52 3.69 -14.77
CA GLY A 50 11.94 2.57 -13.93
C GLY A 50 13.29 2.03 -14.41
N THR A 51 14.36 2.75 -14.09
CA THR A 51 15.74 2.41 -14.45
C THR A 51 16.05 0.92 -14.18
N PRO A 52 16.63 0.17 -15.14
CA PRO A 52 16.99 -1.25 -14.98
C PRO A 52 18.13 -1.53 -13.96
N ASP A 53 18.75 -0.49 -13.45
CA ASP A 53 19.65 -0.47 -12.29
C ASP A 53 18.87 -0.51 -10.97
N GLY A 54 17.54 -0.35 -11.07
CA GLY A 54 16.55 -0.40 -10.01
C GLY A 54 16.44 -1.78 -9.38
N GLY A 55 17.48 -2.17 -8.64
CA GLY A 55 17.19 -2.75 -7.34
C GLY A 55 16.13 -1.86 -6.70
N LEU A 56 15.02 -2.45 -6.29
CA LEU A 56 14.05 -1.77 -5.45
C LEU A 56 14.86 -1.15 -4.29
N GLU A 57 15.19 0.13 -4.36
CA GLU A 57 15.53 0.89 -3.16
C GLU A 57 14.22 1.01 -2.40
N ILE A 58 13.82 -0.11 -1.79
CA ILE A 58 13.09 -0.03 -0.55
C ILE A 58 14.01 0.77 0.36
N ASN A 59 13.72 2.06 0.48
CA ASN A 59 14.36 2.90 1.47
C ASN A 59 14.06 2.26 2.82
N TYR A 60 14.99 1.45 3.33
CA TYR A 60 14.82 0.70 4.58
C TYR A 60 14.62 1.65 5.77
N ASN A 61 15.13 2.89 5.68
CA ASN A 61 14.91 3.93 6.70
C ASN A 61 13.46 4.48 6.70
N LYS A 62 12.64 4.17 5.68
CA LYS A 62 11.20 4.49 5.66
C LYS A 62 10.36 3.37 6.29
N VAL A 63 10.95 2.21 6.57
CA VAL A 63 10.26 1.03 7.13
C VAL A 63 10.20 1.10 8.66
N ASP A 64 10.96 2.01 9.29
CA ASP A 64 10.88 2.33 10.73
C ASP A 64 9.77 3.36 11.05
N LYS A 65 8.82 3.60 10.14
CA LYS A 65 7.63 4.39 10.50
C LYS A 65 6.71 3.50 11.32
N LYS A 66 6.64 3.75 12.63
CA LYS A 66 5.63 3.13 13.51
C LYS A 66 4.25 3.41 12.91
N LEU A 67 3.54 2.36 12.50
CA LEU A 67 2.25 2.50 11.84
C LEU A 67 1.19 2.88 12.87
N ALA A 68 0.38 3.87 12.54
CA ALA A 68 -0.83 4.16 13.29
C ALA A 68 -1.77 2.95 13.22
N TRP A 69 -2.33 2.58 14.36
CA TRP A 69 -3.29 1.50 14.47
C TRP A 69 -4.64 2.04 14.95
N LEU A 70 -5.72 1.70 14.24
CA LEU A 70 -7.09 2.08 14.61
C LEU A 70 -7.75 1.00 15.50
N GLY A 71 -7.46 -0.28 15.22
CA GLY A 71 -8.01 -1.42 15.95
C GLY A 71 -9.49 -1.72 15.69
N SER A 72 -9.87 -1.66 14.41
CA SER A 72 -11.18 -2.09 13.90
C SER A 72 -11.03 -2.90 12.62
N GLU A 73 -11.87 -3.91 12.43
CA GLU A 73 -12.07 -4.52 11.12
C GLU A 73 -13.08 -3.71 10.33
N ILE A 74 -12.69 -3.34 9.11
CA ILE A 74 -13.50 -2.55 8.19
C ILE A 74 -13.93 -3.40 7.00
N LEU A 75 -15.13 -3.16 6.51
CA LEU A 75 -15.69 -3.79 5.31
C LEU A 75 -16.21 -2.72 4.36
N ASP A 76 -16.07 -2.97 3.06
CA ASP A 76 -16.67 -2.12 2.05
C ASP A 76 -18.20 -2.26 2.07
N ILE A 77 -18.89 -1.12 2.04
CA ILE A 77 -20.34 -1.11 1.93
C ILE A 77 -20.71 -1.32 0.46
N ASN A 78 -21.47 -2.37 0.19
CA ASN A 78 -22.11 -2.58 -1.10
C ASN A 78 -23.64 -2.64 -0.92
N GLU A 79 -24.38 -2.63 -2.03
CA GLU A 79 -25.85 -2.63 -2.01
C GLU A 79 -26.46 -3.81 -1.23
N THR A 80 -25.79 -4.96 -1.23
CA THR A 80 -26.26 -6.16 -0.51
C THR A 80 -26.11 -5.96 0.99
N ILE A 81 -24.92 -5.54 1.44
CA ILE A 81 -24.61 -5.28 2.85
C ILE A 81 -25.47 -4.14 3.40
N SER A 82 -25.61 -3.04 2.66
CA SER A 82 -26.46 -1.92 3.07
C SER A 82 -27.91 -2.34 3.28
N ARG A 83 -28.46 -3.19 2.39
CA ARG A 83 -29.82 -3.70 2.53
C ARG A 83 -29.97 -4.65 3.71
N GLU A 84 -29.03 -5.56 3.91
CA GLU A 84 -29.06 -6.53 5.00
C GLU A 84 -28.94 -5.87 6.38
N LEU A 85 -28.14 -4.81 6.48
CA LEU A 85 -27.88 -4.08 7.72
C LEU A 85 -28.81 -2.87 7.92
N GLY A 86 -29.71 -2.60 6.98
CA GLY A 86 -30.65 -1.48 7.04
C GLY A 86 -29.98 -0.10 6.95
N LEU A 87 -28.77 -0.02 6.37
CA LEU A 87 -28.03 1.22 6.22
C LEU A 87 -28.72 2.14 5.22
N ILE A 88 -28.95 3.39 5.60
CA ILE A 88 -29.57 4.42 4.77
C ILE A 88 -28.63 4.87 3.63
N SER A 89 -27.32 4.65 3.77
CA SER A 89 -26.28 5.07 2.85
C SER A 89 -25.40 3.88 2.43
N THR A 90 -25.05 3.83 1.14
CA THR A 90 -24.00 2.93 0.61
C THR A 90 -22.61 3.57 0.61
N ASP A 91 -22.51 4.84 1.01
CA ASP A 91 -21.23 5.54 1.08
C ASP A 91 -20.44 5.14 2.33
N GLY A 92 -19.12 5.06 2.18
CA GLY A 92 -18.19 4.84 3.29
C GLY A 92 -17.80 3.40 3.50
N VAL A 93 -17.25 3.12 4.68
CA VAL A 93 -16.81 1.80 5.10
C VAL A 93 -17.47 1.41 6.41
N LEU A 94 -17.90 0.17 6.51
CA LEU A 94 -18.58 -0.37 7.67
C LEU A 94 -17.56 -0.87 8.69
N VAL A 95 -17.76 -0.53 9.96
CA VAL A 95 -17.07 -1.14 11.09
C VAL A 95 -17.70 -2.50 11.38
N ASN A 96 -17.01 -3.57 11.01
CA ASN A 96 -17.45 -4.95 11.24
C ASN A 96 -17.20 -5.41 12.67
N SER A 97 -16.05 -5.03 13.23
CA SER A 97 -15.68 -5.36 14.59
C SER A 97 -14.69 -4.32 15.13
N VAL A 98 -14.67 -4.18 16.46
CA VAL A 98 -13.75 -3.29 17.17
C VAL A 98 -13.00 -4.12 18.18
N THR A 99 -11.66 -3.99 18.18
CA THR A 99 -10.81 -4.70 19.13
C THR A 99 -10.92 -4.04 20.51
N PRO A 100 -11.26 -4.77 21.58
CA PRO A 100 -11.36 -4.18 22.92
C PRO A 100 -10.07 -3.51 23.38
N GLY A 101 -10.18 -2.33 23.99
CA GLY A 101 -9.06 -1.50 24.43
C GLY A 101 -8.30 -0.79 23.31
N SER A 102 -8.73 -0.93 22.06
CA SER A 102 -8.11 -0.25 20.92
C SER A 102 -8.48 1.24 20.87
N PRO A 103 -7.79 2.03 20.03
CA PRO A 103 -8.17 3.41 19.74
C PRO A 103 -9.62 3.58 19.29
N ALA A 104 -10.11 2.70 18.41
CA ALA A 104 -11.50 2.69 17.98
C ALA A 104 -12.46 2.46 19.14
N ASP A 105 -12.16 1.52 20.04
CA ASP A 105 -12.97 1.22 21.24
C ASP A 105 -12.99 2.41 22.21
N GLN A 106 -11.83 2.99 22.48
CA GLN A 106 -11.69 4.16 23.37
C GLN A 106 -12.42 5.39 22.82
N ALA A 107 -12.49 5.53 21.49
CA ALA A 107 -13.25 6.58 20.83
C ALA A 107 -14.76 6.31 20.76
N GLY A 108 -15.21 5.12 21.19
CA GLY A 108 -16.62 4.72 21.18
C GLY A 108 -17.16 4.40 19.78
N LEU A 109 -16.30 3.90 18.89
CA LEU A 109 -16.74 3.24 17.67
C LEU A 109 -17.34 1.88 18.02
N GLU A 110 -18.42 1.54 17.34
CA GLU A 110 -19.15 0.30 17.57
C GLU A 110 -19.31 -0.47 16.26
N ARG A 111 -19.53 -1.78 16.37
CA ARG A 111 -19.93 -2.60 15.22
C ARG A 111 -21.23 -2.03 14.63
N GLY A 112 -21.25 -1.86 13.32
CA GLY A 112 -22.38 -1.29 12.59
C GLY A 112 -22.23 0.18 12.26
N ASP A 113 -21.27 0.88 12.87
CA ASP A 113 -20.91 2.25 12.50
C ASP A 113 -20.38 2.29 11.05
N ALA A 114 -20.82 3.27 10.27
CA ALA A 114 -20.29 3.53 8.93
C ALA A 114 -19.41 4.79 8.95
N ILE A 115 -18.14 4.65 8.58
CA ILE A 115 -17.19 5.75 8.48
C ILE A 115 -17.30 6.38 7.09
N LEU A 116 -17.70 7.64 7.05
CA LEU A 116 -17.96 8.40 5.83
C LEU A 116 -16.80 9.33 5.43
N ALA A 117 -16.00 9.76 6.40
CA ALA A 117 -14.86 10.64 6.16
C ALA A 117 -13.79 10.53 7.25
N VAL A 118 -12.53 10.79 6.88
CA VAL A 118 -11.38 10.91 7.78
C VAL A 118 -10.75 12.27 7.56
N ASN A 119 -10.61 13.08 8.61
CA ASN A 119 -10.04 14.43 8.57
C ASN A 119 -10.67 15.36 7.52
N GLY A 120 -11.95 15.13 7.18
CA GLY A 120 -12.67 15.88 6.15
C GLY A 120 -12.53 15.30 4.73
N THR A 121 -11.65 14.32 4.52
CA THR A 121 -11.55 13.56 3.27
C THR A 121 -12.66 12.51 3.23
N LYS A 122 -13.53 12.56 2.21
CA LYS A 122 -14.58 11.55 2.02
C LYS A 122 -13.95 10.19 1.75
N ILE A 123 -14.41 9.18 2.47
CA ILE A 123 -14.04 7.78 2.26
C ILE A 123 -15.18 7.10 1.51
N SER A 124 -14.84 6.36 0.46
CA SER A 124 -15.78 5.54 -0.30
C SER A 124 -15.46 4.05 -0.23
N ASP A 125 -14.24 3.69 0.17
CA ASP A 125 -13.76 2.32 0.19
C ASP A 125 -12.67 2.09 1.25
N SER A 126 -12.41 0.82 1.51
CA SER A 126 -11.48 0.27 2.51
C SER A 126 -10.03 0.63 2.20
N PHE A 127 -9.69 0.82 0.92
CA PHE A 127 -8.35 1.21 0.51
C PHE A 127 -8.06 2.68 0.84
N GLN A 128 -9.05 3.57 0.64
CA GLN A 128 -8.95 4.98 0.98
C GLN A 128 -8.75 5.21 2.48
N ILE A 129 -9.56 4.56 3.33
CA ILE A 129 -9.38 4.69 4.78
C ILE A 129 -8.02 4.12 5.23
N GLN A 130 -7.57 2.99 4.69
CA GLN A 130 -6.24 2.46 5.01
C GLN A 130 -5.14 3.46 4.63
N GLY A 131 -5.25 4.09 3.45
CA GLY A 131 -4.34 5.13 3.02
C GLY A 131 -4.31 6.32 3.99
N GLU A 132 -5.47 6.81 4.41
CA GLU A 132 -5.57 7.91 5.38
C GLU A 132 -4.97 7.54 6.74
N ILE A 133 -5.26 6.34 7.27
CA ILE A 133 -4.70 5.88 8.54
C ILE A 133 -3.18 5.71 8.45
N LEU A 134 -2.64 5.17 7.35
CA LEU A 134 -1.19 5.01 7.15
C LEU A 134 -0.44 6.35 7.04
N ASN A 135 -1.14 7.42 6.66
CA ASN A 135 -0.56 8.76 6.65
C ASN A 135 -0.37 9.32 8.06
N LEU A 136 -1.20 8.90 9.02
CA LEU A 136 -1.10 9.32 10.42
C LEU A 136 0.10 8.68 11.12
N ALA A 137 0.58 9.36 12.17
CA ALA A 137 1.51 8.83 13.14
C ALA A 137 0.78 8.43 14.42
N PRO A 138 1.33 7.51 15.21
CA PRO A 138 0.79 7.24 16.54
C PRO A 138 0.79 8.50 17.43
N GLY A 139 -0.30 8.70 18.17
CA GLY A 139 -0.58 9.92 18.93
C GLY A 139 -1.29 11.01 18.13
N ASP A 140 -1.39 10.89 16.80
CA ASP A 140 -2.22 11.81 16.01
C ASP A 140 -3.70 11.59 16.31
N VAL A 141 -4.47 12.69 16.31
CA VAL A 141 -5.93 12.63 16.46
C VAL A 141 -6.59 12.68 15.09
N ALA A 142 -7.22 11.58 14.68
CA ALA A 142 -8.05 11.52 13.49
C ALA A 142 -9.50 11.95 13.81
N LYS A 143 -10.06 12.83 12.98
CA LYS A 143 -11.49 13.16 13.01
C LYS A 143 -12.24 12.27 12.04
N LEU A 144 -13.08 11.38 12.54
CA LEU A 144 -13.94 10.50 11.74
C LEU A 144 -15.35 11.08 11.67
N LEU A 145 -15.94 11.13 10.48
CA LEU A 145 -17.37 11.33 10.32
C LEU A 145 -18.04 9.96 10.29
N VAL A 146 -18.92 9.68 11.24
CA VAL A 146 -19.53 8.35 11.45
C VAL A 146 -21.04 8.46 11.38
N ASP A 147 -21.68 7.48 10.74
CA ASP A 147 -23.13 7.24 10.76
C ASP A 147 -23.41 5.97 11.59
N LYS A 148 -24.31 6.05 12.58
CA LYS A 148 -24.67 4.92 13.45
C LYS A 148 -25.59 3.89 12.79
N GLY A 149 -25.90 4.05 11.51
CA GLY A 149 -26.83 3.20 10.77
C GLY A 149 -28.30 3.62 10.91
N ASP A 150 -28.60 4.55 11.81
CA ASP A 150 -29.91 5.22 11.93
C ASP A 150 -30.01 6.50 11.08
N GLY A 151 -28.93 6.85 10.36
CA GLY A 151 -28.81 8.07 9.55
C GLY A 151 -28.29 9.27 10.35
N GLY A 152 -28.08 9.10 11.65
CA GLY A 152 -27.48 10.09 12.52
C GLY A 152 -25.98 10.17 12.30
N LYS A 153 -25.49 11.34 11.86
CA LYS A 153 -24.06 11.59 11.64
C LYS A 153 -23.43 12.28 12.85
N ARG A 154 -22.27 11.80 13.29
CA ARG A 154 -21.47 12.42 14.36
C ARG A 154 -19.98 12.44 14.02
N ASN A 155 -19.27 13.40 14.60
CA ASN A 155 -17.81 13.39 14.57
C ASN A 155 -17.28 12.58 15.75
N VAL A 156 -16.41 11.63 15.47
CA VAL A 156 -15.67 10.83 16.45
C VAL A 156 -14.20 11.21 16.34
N TYR A 157 -13.54 11.46 17.46
CA TYR A 157 -12.11 11.79 17.50
C TYR A 157 -11.36 10.58 18.04
N VAL A 158 -10.39 10.10 17.28
CA VAL A 158 -9.63 8.90 17.61
C VAL A 158 -8.16 9.23 17.70
N GLU A 159 -7.55 8.97 18.86
CA GLU A 159 -6.10 9.07 19.03
C GLU A 159 -5.43 7.78 18.53
N MET A 160 -4.58 7.88 17.51
CA MET A 160 -3.98 6.72 16.86
C MET A 160 -3.05 5.96 17.80
N GLY A 161 -3.29 4.65 17.92
CA GLY A 161 -2.49 3.74 18.74
C GLY A 161 -1.27 3.19 18.02
N VAL A 162 -0.56 2.31 18.72
CA VAL A 162 0.67 1.62 18.29
C VAL A 162 0.52 0.11 18.35
#